data_AF-A0A5E4S125-F1
#
_entry.id   AF-A0A5E4S125-F1
#
_cell.length_a   1.000
_cell.length_b   1.000
_cell.length_c   1.000
_cell.angle_alpha   90.00
_cell.angle_beta   90.00
_cell.angle_gamma   90.00
#
_symmetry.space_group_name_H-M   'P 1'
#
loop_
_entity.id
_entity.type
_entity.pdbx_description
1 polymer ?
#
loop_
_entity_poly.entity_id
_entity_poly.type
_entity_poly.pdbx_seq_one_letter_code
_entity_poly.pdbx_strand_id
1 'polypeptide(L)'
;MTSLSASYKGFVILAQAELVGSGGPNVGADERWYVPLAVVAGAGGTDRTTHDTSQELRLFRAKGRTPMRNPYLAMTTAIQYARQLVDMLAAGPAVGDVPALGEFERGGVQWRCDSLVVAPNNYARERYS
;
A
#
# COMPACT_ATOMS: atom_id res chain seq x y z
N MET A 1 -17.23 2.38 -0.75
CA MET A 1 -15.96 1.64 -0.94
C MET A 1 -15.88 0.55 0.10
N THR A 2 -15.42 -0.64 -0.27
CA THR A 2 -15.21 -1.77 0.65
C THR A 2 -13.71 -1.96 0.80
N SER A 3 -13.22 -2.06 2.04
CA SER A 3 -11.80 -2.21 2.34
C SER A 3 -11.55 -3.22 3.44
N LEU A 4 -10.38 -3.86 3.41
CA LEU A 4 -9.89 -4.77 4.44
C LEU A 4 -8.45 -4.40 4.80
N SER A 5 -8.16 -4.31 6.09
CA SER A 5 -6.80 -4.10 6.59
C SER A 5 -6.20 -5.42 7.09
N ALA A 6 -4.90 -5.61 6.88
CA ALA A 6 -4.15 -6.75 7.37
C ALA A 6 -2.73 -6.33 7.73
N SER A 7 -2.13 -6.99 8.72
CA SER A 7 -0.70 -6.85 9.02
C SER A 7 0.04 -8.07 8.49
N TYR A 8 1.21 -7.85 7.88
CA TYR A 8 2.03 -8.93 7.33
C TYR A 8 3.52 -8.57 7.38
N LYS A 9 4.33 -9.37 8.09
CA LYS A 9 5.79 -9.20 8.23
C LYS A 9 6.24 -7.77 8.60
N GLY A 10 5.50 -7.11 9.50
CA GLY A 10 5.81 -5.74 9.94
C GLY A 10 5.30 -4.63 9.01
N PHE A 11 4.65 -4.98 7.90
CA PHE A 11 3.96 -4.05 7.02
C PHE A 11 2.46 -4.02 7.33
N VAL A 12 1.85 -2.86 7.12
CA VAL A 12 0.39 -2.69 7.13
C VAL A 12 -0.09 -2.69 5.69
N ILE A 13 -1.09 -3.52 5.41
CA ILE A 13 -1.73 -3.67 4.10
C ILE A 13 -3.16 -3.14 4.22
N LEU A 14 -3.52 -2.21 3.37
CA LEU A 14 -4.89 -1.79 3.11
C LEU A 14 -5.28 -2.28 1.72
N ALA A 15 -6.21 -3.24 1.66
CA ALA A 15 -6.77 -3.76 0.43
C ALA A 15 -8.15 -3.13 0.19
N GLN A 16 -8.42 -2.74 -1.05
CA GLN A 16 -9.67 -2.11 -1.45
C GLN A 16 -10.17 -2.71 -2.76
N ALA A 17 -11.49 -2.68 -2.94
CA ALA A 17 -12.13 -2.89 -4.22
C ALA A 17 -12.54 -1.53 -4.79
N GLU A 18 -11.81 -1.06 -5.80
CA GLU A 18 -12.12 0.21 -6.46
C GLU A 18 -13.12 -0.03 -7.58
N LEU A 19 -14.27 0.66 -7.53
CA LEU A 19 -15.32 0.56 -8.54
C LEU A 19 -14.84 1.23 -9.85
N VAL A 20 -14.99 0.56 -10.98
CA VAL A 20 -14.55 1.05 -12.30
C VAL A 20 -15.71 1.11 -13.29
N GLY A 21 -15.64 2.07 -14.21
CA GLY A 21 -16.66 2.34 -15.21
C GLY A 21 -17.72 3.35 -14.75
N SER A 22 -18.76 3.54 -15.57
CA SER A 22 -19.92 4.41 -15.29
C SER A 22 -20.81 3.91 -14.14
N GLY A 23 -20.41 2.82 -13.49
CA GLY A 23 -21.00 2.28 -12.28
C GLY A 23 -20.81 3.22 -11.10
N GLY A 24 -21.58 4.29 -11.01
CA GLY A 24 -21.79 5.01 -9.76
C GLY A 24 -22.59 4.17 -8.76
N PRO A 25 -22.88 4.71 -7.56
CA PRO A 25 -23.71 4.02 -6.56
C PRO A 25 -25.11 3.63 -7.08
N ASN A 26 -25.56 4.24 -8.19
CA ASN A 26 -26.87 4.03 -8.82
C ASN A 26 -26.92 2.81 -9.76
N VAL A 27 -25.81 2.14 -10.04
CA VAL A 27 -25.78 0.93 -10.88
C VAL A 27 -26.02 -0.31 -10.03
N GLY A 28 -26.83 -1.25 -10.52
CA GLY A 28 -27.17 -2.50 -9.84
C GLY A 28 -25.92 -3.30 -9.50
N ALA A 29 -25.94 -4.02 -8.37
CA ALA A 29 -24.74 -4.71 -7.86
C ALA A 29 -24.10 -5.67 -8.88
N ASP A 30 -24.91 -6.32 -9.72
CA ASP A 30 -24.47 -7.32 -10.71
C ASP A 30 -23.77 -6.72 -11.94
N GLU A 31 -23.92 -5.42 -12.15
CA GLU A 31 -23.31 -4.67 -13.26
C GLU A 31 -22.04 -3.93 -12.84
N ARG A 32 -21.71 -3.98 -11.54
CA ARG A 32 -20.53 -3.32 -10.98
C ARG A 32 -19.28 -4.13 -11.27
N TRP A 33 -18.24 -3.41 -11.66
CA TRP A 33 -16.91 -3.95 -11.87
C TRP A 33 -15.93 -3.30 -10.92
N TYR A 34 -15.06 -4.10 -10.34
CA TYR A 34 -14.09 -3.68 -9.34
C TYR A 34 -12.69 -4.05 -9.78
N VAL A 35 -11.72 -3.18 -9.53
CA VAL A 35 -10.31 -3.54 -9.64
C VAL A 35 -9.68 -3.63 -8.26
N PRO A 36 -8.77 -4.59 -8.04
CA PRO A 36 -8.06 -4.73 -6.79
C PRO A 36 -7.12 -3.52 -6.61
N LEU A 37 -7.20 -2.88 -5.46
CA LEU A 37 -6.31 -1.78 -5.08
C LEU A 37 -5.60 -2.14 -3.77
N ALA A 38 -4.27 -2.17 -3.81
CA ALA A 38 -3.43 -2.47 -2.67
C ALA A 38 -2.65 -1.22 -2.25
N VAL A 39 -2.62 -0.95 -0.96
CA VAL A 39 -1.77 0.05 -0.34
C VAL A 39 -0.97 -0.64 0.76
N VAL A 40 0.35 -0.56 0.72
CA VAL A 40 1.25 -1.17 1.69
C VAL A 40 2.08 -0.07 2.34
N ALA A 41 2.08 -0.01 3.66
CA ALA A 41 2.89 0.91 4.44
C ALA A 41 3.91 0.12 5.27
N GLY A 42 5.15 0.59 5.29
CA GLY A 42 6.21 0.05 6.13
C GLY A 42 7.20 1.13 6.53
N ALA A 43 8.00 0.86 7.56
CA ALA A 43 9.11 1.73 7.91
C ALA A 43 10.09 1.83 6.74
N GLY A 44 10.40 3.06 6.32
CA GLY A 44 11.56 3.32 5.48
C GLY A 44 12.81 2.90 6.26
N GLY A 45 13.70 2.17 5.61
CA GLY A 45 14.97 1.77 6.23
C GLY A 45 15.69 3.02 6.71
N THR A 46 15.75 3.22 8.03
CA THR A 46 16.45 4.34 8.63
C THR A 46 17.93 4.03 8.61
N ASP A 47 18.68 4.74 7.76
CA ASP A 47 20.11 4.88 7.98
C ASP A 47 20.26 5.54 9.35
N ARG A 48 20.80 4.78 10.29
CA ARG A 48 20.63 4.98 11.74
C ARG A 48 21.57 6.07 12.30
N THR A 49 21.90 7.07 11.48
CA THR A 49 23.03 7.99 11.72
C THR A 49 22.66 9.45 11.89
N THR A 50 21.39 9.83 11.83
CA THR A 50 21.02 11.23 12.09
C THR A 50 19.99 11.35 13.19
N HIS A 51 20.25 12.31 14.07
CA HIS A 51 19.52 12.69 15.27
C HIS A 51 18.14 13.31 14.94
N ASP A 52 17.49 12.85 13.88
CA ASP A 52 16.23 13.35 13.36
C ASP A 52 15.12 12.38 13.78
N THR A 53 14.23 12.84 14.65
CA THR A 53 13.11 12.05 15.21
C THR A 53 12.01 11.76 14.17
N SER A 54 12.20 12.19 12.92
CA SER A 54 11.27 12.00 11.82
C SER A 54 11.34 10.56 11.31
N GLN A 55 10.24 9.81 11.43
CA GLN A 55 10.16 8.47 10.87
C GLN A 55 9.76 8.56 9.39
N GLU A 56 10.62 8.06 8.51
CA GLU A 56 10.28 7.88 7.10
C GLU A 56 9.37 6.64 6.96
N LEU A 57 8.19 6.82 6.37
CA LEU A 57 7.31 5.73 5.97
C LEU A 57 7.32 5.58 4.46
N ARG A 58 7.43 4.34 3.97
CA ARG A 58 7.26 4.05 2.55
C ARG A 58 5.86 3.55 2.29
N LEU A 59 5.22 4.18 1.32
CA LEU A 59 3.88 3.85 0.86
C LEU A 59 3.97 3.26 -0.54
N PHE A 60 3.51 2.03 -0.70
CA PHE A 60 3.43 1.35 -1.98
C PHE A 60 1.97 1.22 -2.38
N ARG A 61 1.63 1.71 -3.57
CA ARG A 61 0.27 1.61 -4.11
C ARG A 61 0.29 0.83 -5.42
N ALA A 62 -0.64 -0.10 -5.58
CA ALA A 62 -0.87 -0.81 -6.82
C ALA A 62 -2.35 -0.89 -7.14
N LYS A 63 -2.69 -0.73 -8.42
CA LYS A 63 -4.03 -0.93 -8.96
C LYS A 63 -3.99 -2.03 -10.00
N GLY A 64 -4.79 -3.07 -9.82
CA GLY A 64 -4.90 -4.15 -10.80
C GLY A 64 -5.54 -3.67 -12.08
N ARG A 65 -5.15 -4.31 -13.19
CA ARG A 65 -5.63 -3.98 -14.54
C ARG A 65 -6.91 -4.74 -14.91
N THR A 66 -7.15 -5.91 -14.31
CA THR A 66 -8.30 -6.77 -14.65
C THR A 66 -9.51 -6.47 -13.77
N PRO A 67 -10.64 -6.01 -14.34
CA PRO A 67 -11.88 -5.82 -13.60
C PRO A 67 -12.51 -7.15 -13.18
N MET A 68 -13.14 -7.16 -12.02
CA MET A 68 -13.76 -8.31 -11.36
C MET A 68 -15.18 -7.93 -10.91
N ARG A 69 -16.14 -8.85 -11.01
CA ARG A 69 -17.51 -8.58 -10.51
C ARG A 69 -17.63 -8.69 -8.99
N ASN A 70 -16.82 -9.54 -8.37
CA ASN A 70 -16.88 -9.75 -6.93
C ASN A 70 -15.89 -8.83 -6.19
N PRO A 71 -16.38 -7.89 -5.36
CA PRO A 71 -15.51 -6.97 -4.61
C PRO A 71 -14.66 -7.70 -3.56
N TYR A 72 -15.13 -8.83 -3.01
CA TYR A 72 -14.33 -9.64 -2.10
C TYR A 72 -13.13 -10.27 -2.81
N LEU A 73 -13.32 -10.82 -4.02
CA LEU A 73 -12.21 -11.35 -4.82
C LEU A 73 -11.21 -10.26 -5.19
N ALA A 74 -11.67 -9.04 -5.49
CA ALA A 74 -10.78 -7.90 -5.71
C ALA A 74 -9.95 -7.59 -4.46
N MET A 75 -10.57 -7.53 -3.27
CA MET A 75 -9.82 -7.31 -2.03
C MET A 75 -8.82 -8.43 -1.72
N THR A 76 -9.20 -9.70 -1.88
CA THR A 76 -8.26 -10.83 -1.65
C THR A 76 -7.10 -10.82 -2.64
N THR A 77 -7.34 -10.44 -3.89
CA THR A 77 -6.29 -10.29 -4.90
C THR A 77 -5.35 -9.14 -4.54
N ALA A 78 -5.87 -8.00 -4.08
CA ALA A 78 -5.04 -6.89 -3.59
C ALA A 78 -4.12 -7.31 -2.43
N ILE A 79 -4.62 -8.14 -1.51
CA ILE A 79 -3.80 -8.71 -0.41
C ILE A 79 -2.70 -9.61 -0.96
N GLN A 80 -2.98 -10.43 -1.99
CA GLN A 80 -1.97 -11.28 -2.61
C GLN A 80 -0.86 -10.44 -3.26
N TYR A 81 -1.21 -9.40 -4.01
CA TYR A 81 -0.23 -8.45 -4.57
C TYR A 81 0.65 -7.84 -3.47
N ALA A 82 0.03 -7.38 -2.39
CA ALA A 82 0.74 -6.79 -1.26
C ALA A 82 1.68 -7.78 -0.56
N ARG A 83 1.24 -9.03 -0.34
CA ARG A 83 2.09 -10.07 0.26
C ARG A 83 3.28 -10.41 -0.62
N GLN A 84 3.08 -10.55 -1.93
CA GLN A 84 4.18 -10.77 -2.88
C GLN A 84 5.20 -9.64 -2.82
N LEU A 85 4.75 -8.39 -2.81
CA LEU A 85 5.63 -7.24 -2.64
C LEU A 85 6.44 -7.33 -1.34
N VAL A 86 5.76 -7.56 -0.21
CA VAL A 86 6.41 -7.65 1.11
C VAL A 86 7.39 -8.82 1.20
N ASP A 87 7.05 -9.98 0.65
CA ASP A 87 7.93 -11.14 0.64
C ASP A 87 9.23 -10.86 -0.13
N MET A 88 9.14 -10.11 -1.24
CA MET A 88 10.31 -9.66 -1.99
C MET A 88 11.13 -8.63 -1.21
N LEU A 89 10.49 -7.63 -0.59
CA LEU A 89 11.20 -6.64 0.24
C LEU A 89 11.94 -7.31 1.40
N ALA A 90 11.35 -8.36 1.98
CA ALA A 90 11.93 -9.12 3.08
C ALA A 90 13.04 -10.09 2.64
N ALA A 91 13.10 -10.50 1.37
CA ALA A 91 14.15 -11.36 0.84
C ALA A 91 15.52 -10.65 0.73
N GLY A 92 15.57 -9.34 0.98
CA GLY A 92 16.78 -8.52 0.92
C GLY A 92 17.15 -8.14 -0.52
N PRO A 93 17.85 -7.01 -0.73
CA PRO A 93 18.18 -6.57 -2.06
C PRO A 93 19.25 -7.49 -2.68
N ALA A 94 18.97 -8.07 -3.83
CA ALA A 94 20.02 -8.14 -4.85
C ALA A 94 20.46 -6.67 -5.07
N VAL A 95 21.77 -6.40 -5.06
CA VAL A 95 22.35 -5.05 -5.18
C VAL A 95 21.58 -4.24 -6.23
N GLY A 96 20.75 -3.27 -5.80
CA GLY A 96 19.93 -2.40 -6.67
C GLY A 96 18.39 -2.53 -6.59
N ASP A 97 17.82 -3.49 -5.85
CA ASP A 97 16.39 -3.86 -6.00
C ASP A 97 15.42 -3.27 -4.94
N VAL A 98 15.86 -2.30 -4.12
CA VAL A 98 14.91 -1.47 -3.37
C VAL A 98 14.21 -0.58 -4.39
N PRO A 99 12.88 -0.69 -4.60
CA PRO A 99 12.21 0.11 -5.62
C PRO A 99 12.49 1.58 -5.37
N ALA A 100 13.11 2.23 -6.35
CA ALA A 100 13.30 3.66 -6.35
C ALA A 100 11.93 4.34 -6.22
N LEU A 101 11.91 5.52 -5.60
CA LEU A 101 10.71 6.33 -5.56
C LEU A 101 10.16 6.54 -6.97
N GLY A 102 8.85 6.42 -7.13
CA GLY A 102 8.19 6.44 -8.44
C GLY A 102 7.52 5.13 -8.83
N GLU A 103 7.26 4.97 -10.12
CA GLU A 103 6.51 3.85 -10.67
C GLU A 103 7.43 2.68 -11.08
N PHE A 104 6.98 1.46 -10.83
CA PHE A 104 7.67 0.24 -11.23
C PHE A 104 6.68 -0.89 -11.49
N GLU A 105 7.01 -1.83 -12.39
CA GLU A 105 6.19 -3.02 -12.63
C GLU A 105 6.80 -4.22 -11.90
N ARG A 106 5.96 -4.99 -11.19
CA ARG A 106 6.39 -6.23 -10.55
C ARG A 106 5.23 -7.20 -10.40
N GLY A 107 5.47 -8.47 -10.74
CA GLY A 107 4.42 -9.51 -10.72
C GLY A 107 3.25 -9.22 -11.68
N GLY A 108 3.50 -8.50 -12.78
CA GLY A 108 2.46 -8.06 -13.73
C GLY A 108 1.57 -6.93 -13.20
N VAL A 109 1.94 -6.31 -12.07
CA VAL A 109 1.20 -5.22 -11.43
C VAL A 109 2.08 -3.97 -11.41
N GLN A 110 1.49 -2.84 -11.81
CA GLN A 110 2.15 -1.54 -11.73
C GLN A 110 2.00 -0.99 -10.32
N TRP A 111 3.13 -0.74 -9.70
CA TRP A 111 3.29 -0.17 -8.37
C TRP A 111 3.80 1.26 -8.46
N ARG A 112 3.48 2.04 -7.44
CA ARG A 112 4.06 3.34 -7.17
C ARG A 112 4.56 3.36 -5.73
N CYS A 113 5.84 3.70 -5.54
CA CYS A 113 6.42 3.95 -4.22
C CYS A 113 6.51 5.45 -3.98
N ASP A 114 5.88 5.91 -2.90
CA ASP A 114 6.01 7.26 -2.38
C ASP A 114 6.68 7.19 -0.98
N SER A 115 7.46 8.21 -0.62
CA SER A 115 8.00 8.38 0.73
C SER A 115 7.19 9.45 1.46
N LEU A 116 6.82 9.14 2.70
CA LEU A 116 6.10 10.03 3.59
C LEU A 116 6.98 10.27 4.83
N VAL A 117 7.46 11.50 4.98
CA VAL A 117 8.17 11.92 6.19
C VAL A 117 7.13 12.29 7.24
N VAL A 118 7.04 11.49 8.31
CA VAL A 118 6.16 11.79 9.44
C VAL A 118 6.95 12.62 10.44
N ALA A 119 6.60 13.90 10.55
CA ALA A 119 7.16 14.77 11.57
C ALA A 119 6.81 14.22 12.98
N PRO A 120 7.74 14.28 13.95
CA PRO A 120 7.43 13.89 15.32
C PRO A 120 6.29 14.77 15.87
N ASN A 121 5.25 14.12 16.39
CA ASN A 121 4.14 14.81 17.04
C ASN A 121 4.66 15.60 18.26
N ASN A 122 4.70 16.93 18.18
CA ASN A 122 5.13 17.81 19.27
C ASN A 122 4.14 17.93 20.44
N TYR A 123 3.05 17.15 20.44
CA TYR A 123 1.97 17.25 21.45
C TYR A 123 2.30 16.70 22.84
N ALA A 124 3.52 16.19 23.08
CA ALA A 124 3.89 15.63 24.39
C ALA A 124 4.56 16.62 25.36
N ARG A 125 4.84 17.87 24.93
CA ARG A 125 5.69 18.79 25.73
C ARG A 125 4.96 19.84 26.59
N GLU A 126 3.63 19.95 26.52
CA GLU A 126 2.90 21.02 27.23
C GLU A 126 2.19 20.57 28.52
N ARG A 127 2.41 19.35 29.03
CA ARG A 127 1.73 18.87 30.26
C ARG A 127 2.54 18.93 31.56
N TYR A 128 3.73 19.51 31.55
CA TYR A 128 4.53 19.71 32.77
C TYR A 128 5.33 21.02 32.69
N SER A 129 4.65 22.14 32.88
CA SER A 129 5.26 23.44 33.24
C SER A 129 4.41 24.10 34.31
#